data_AF-A0A3C1JEW7-F1
#
_entry.id   AF-A0A3C1JEW7-F1
#
_cell.length_a   1.000
_cell.length_b   1.000
_cell.length_c   1.000
_cell.angle_alpha   90.00
_cell.angle_beta   90.00
_cell.angle_gamma   90.00
#
_symmetry.space_group_name_H-M   'P 1'
#
loop_
_entity.id
_entity.type
_entity.pdbx_description
1 polymer ?
#
loop_
_entity_poly.entity_id
_entity_poly.type
_entity_poly.pdbx_seq_one_letter_code
_entity_poly.pdbx_strand_id
1 'polypeptide(L)'
;MSFHKSKGLGFSVVINLMYEERDPSDPMYFEEKDGEIHVYHITKDAAEHSIKLGPVYEGRKTDGAVQDLNVLYVVSTRARHELYNLVIRKARKKEAKEAKLLDIFENRELGKPAAHKPERREPSAPVVVVSAPGRPEQRFDTLKPTYASYFETAEGELVHAMLSGFKELPAALEPALNEAFDELAPGYPFKFDRAKVVGGLLAFLKNPEAAALFAAAPGRETLIEAEFIDRSGSLFRMDRVLVDADSVTVIDFKTGRENTAKYAAQMKNYLTIIAEVYNKPANALLAYVDLNKIVTAG
;
A
#
# COMPACT_ATOMS: atom_id res chain seq x y z
N MET A 1 7.39 -25.19 -10.14
CA MET A 1 6.28 -26.00 -10.72
C MET A 1 5.46 -25.09 -11.64
N SER A 2 5.45 -25.33 -12.96
CA SER A 2 4.68 -24.54 -13.92
C SER A 2 3.21 -24.99 -13.94
N PHE A 3 2.32 -24.09 -13.50
CA PHE A 3 0.89 -24.36 -13.22
C PHE A 3 -0.06 -24.16 -14.42
N HIS A 4 0.44 -24.19 -15.66
CA HIS A 4 -0.40 -23.96 -16.84
C HIS A 4 -0.53 -25.22 -17.69
N LYS A 5 -1.13 -26.26 -17.12
CA LYS A 5 -1.54 -27.46 -17.87
C LYS A 5 -2.78 -27.12 -18.71
N SER A 6 -2.71 -27.31 -20.02
CA SER A 6 -3.87 -27.12 -20.92
C SER A 6 -4.93 -28.20 -20.66
N LYS A 7 -5.81 -28.00 -19.68
CA LYS A 7 -7.05 -28.78 -19.57
C LYS A 7 -7.91 -28.44 -20.79
N GLY A 8 -8.37 -29.46 -21.54
CA GLY A 8 -8.96 -29.38 -22.90
C GLY A 8 -10.25 -28.57 -23.11
N LEU A 9 -10.50 -27.51 -22.34
CA LEU A 9 -11.50 -26.50 -22.67
C LEU A 9 -10.95 -25.56 -23.76
N GLY A 10 -11.44 -25.72 -24.98
CA GLY A 10 -11.29 -24.74 -26.07
C GLY A 10 -12.51 -23.81 -26.15
N PHE A 11 -12.30 -22.60 -26.68
CA PHE A 11 -13.34 -21.59 -26.89
C PHE A 11 -13.52 -21.32 -28.40
N SER A 12 -14.74 -20.97 -28.83
CA SER A 12 -15.01 -20.65 -30.24
C SER A 12 -14.15 -19.49 -30.74
N VAL A 13 -14.10 -18.42 -29.95
CA VAL A 13 -13.30 -17.22 -30.19
C VAL A 13 -12.51 -16.92 -28.93
N VAL A 14 -11.24 -16.53 -29.10
CA VAL A 14 -10.37 -16.06 -28.01
C VAL A 14 -9.85 -14.67 -28.36
N ILE A 15 -10.00 -13.73 -27.44
CA ILE A 15 -9.44 -12.39 -27.54
C ILE A 15 -8.47 -12.21 -26.37
N ASN A 16 -7.18 -12.15 -26.69
CA ASN A 16 -6.11 -11.91 -25.74
C ASN A 16 -5.70 -10.44 -25.79
N LEU A 17 -5.76 -9.78 -24.64
CA LEU A 17 -5.21 -8.43 -24.44
C LEU A 17 -3.84 -8.58 -23.76
N MET A 18 -2.77 -8.32 -24.51
CA MET A 18 -1.39 -8.48 -24.06
C MET A 18 -0.75 -7.10 -23.89
N TYR A 19 -0.42 -6.72 -22.66
CA TYR A 19 0.20 -5.44 -22.36
C TYR A 19 1.70 -5.62 -22.14
N GLU A 20 2.50 -4.68 -22.63
CA GLU A 20 3.90 -4.57 -22.23
C GLU A 20 3.97 -4.04 -20.78
N GLU A 21 3.94 -4.98 -19.84
CA GLU A 21 4.11 -4.70 -18.42
C GLU A 21 5.55 -4.24 -18.14
N ARG A 22 5.72 -3.47 -17.06
CA ARG A 22 7.05 -3.25 -16.49
C ARG A 22 7.40 -4.53 -15.74
N ASP A 23 8.64 -4.99 -15.85
CA ASP A 23 9.13 -6.04 -14.96
C ASP A 23 8.76 -5.67 -13.52
N PRO A 24 8.08 -6.56 -12.77
CA PRO A 24 7.78 -6.32 -11.38
C PRO A 24 9.07 -5.91 -10.67
N SER A 25 9.03 -4.79 -9.96
CA SER A 25 10.22 -4.24 -9.31
C SER A 25 10.65 -5.00 -8.06
N ASP A 26 9.93 -6.07 -7.70
CA ASP A 26 10.07 -6.74 -6.42
C ASP A 26 10.63 -8.16 -6.59
N PRO A 27 11.95 -8.34 -6.47
CA PRO A 27 12.60 -9.63 -6.61
C PRO A 27 12.51 -10.37 -5.26
N MET A 28 11.29 -10.73 -4.85
CA MET A 28 11.05 -11.65 -3.73
C MET A 28 11.18 -13.10 -4.18
N TYR A 29 12.09 -13.84 -3.57
CA TYR A 29 12.34 -15.26 -3.77
C TYR A 29 11.79 -16.03 -2.60
N PHE A 30 11.13 -17.14 -2.88
CA PHE A 30 10.54 -18.01 -1.87
C PHE A 30 11.29 -19.33 -1.87
N GLU A 31 11.76 -19.75 -0.72
CA GLU A 31 12.34 -21.08 -0.50
C GLU A 31 11.56 -21.75 0.63
N GLU A 32 11.01 -22.93 0.37
CA GLU A 32 10.38 -23.75 1.41
C GLU A 32 11.42 -24.76 1.91
N LYS A 33 11.74 -24.68 3.20
CA LYS A 33 12.71 -25.56 3.84
C LYS A 33 12.22 -25.95 5.22
N ASP A 34 12.22 -27.24 5.51
CA ASP A 34 11.79 -27.80 6.81
C ASP A 34 10.37 -27.37 7.25
N GLY A 35 9.48 -27.07 6.29
CA GLY A 35 8.12 -26.59 6.55
C GLY A 35 8.00 -25.09 6.84
N GLU A 36 9.10 -24.34 6.77
CA GLU A 36 9.13 -22.89 6.84
C GLU A 36 9.26 -22.27 5.44
N ILE A 37 8.60 -21.14 5.22
CA ILE A 37 8.73 -20.34 3.99
C ILE A 37 9.72 -19.21 4.27
N HIS A 38 10.91 -19.29 3.67
CA HIS A 38 11.89 -18.22 3.69
C HIS A 38 11.66 -17.28 2.51
N VAL A 39 11.61 -15.98 2.79
CA VAL A 39 11.48 -14.93 1.79
C VAL A 39 12.79 -14.16 1.69
N TYR A 40 13.40 -14.17 0.51
CA TYR A 40 14.62 -13.42 0.23
C TYR A 40 14.36 -12.29 -0.74
N HIS A 41 14.98 -11.15 -0.52
CA HIS A 41 15.05 -10.09 -1.51
C HIS A 41 16.47 -10.07 -2.11
N ILE A 42 16.63 -10.64 -3.31
CA ILE A 42 17.93 -10.72 -3.98
C ILE A 42 17.99 -9.62 -5.03
N THR A 43 18.87 -8.64 -4.80
CA THR A 43 19.14 -7.60 -5.80
C THR A 43 20.10 -8.10 -6.87
N LYS A 44 20.05 -7.50 -8.06
CA LYS A 44 21.00 -7.79 -9.16
C LYS A 44 22.46 -7.62 -8.71
N ASP A 45 22.76 -6.55 -7.98
CA ASP A 45 24.11 -6.28 -7.46
C ASP A 45 24.58 -7.36 -6.48
N ALA A 46 23.71 -7.78 -5.56
CA ALA A 46 24.01 -8.88 -4.64
C ALA A 46 24.18 -10.23 -5.37
N ALA A 47 23.44 -10.46 -6.45
CA ALA A 47 23.56 -11.66 -7.28
C ALA A 47 24.89 -11.69 -8.05
N GLU A 48 25.34 -10.55 -8.59
CA GLU A 48 26.61 -10.43 -9.32
C GLU A 48 27.83 -10.68 -8.43
N HIS A 49 27.77 -10.30 -7.14
CA HIS A 49 28.88 -10.42 -6.20
C HIS A 49 28.85 -11.69 -5.33
N SER A 50 27.81 -12.52 -5.44
CA SER A 50 27.64 -13.71 -4.60
C SER A 50 27.52 -14.99 -5.41
N ILE A 51 28.47 -15.90 -5.20
CA ILE A 51 28.49 -17.25 -5.80
C ILE A 51 27.22 -18.04 -5.46
N LYS A 52 26.62 -17.79 -4.30
CA LYS A 52 25.39 -18.47 -3.86
C LYS A 52 24.11 -17.85 -4.45
N LEU A 53 24.06 -16.52 -4.57
CA LEU A 53 22.84 -15.81 -4.97
C LEU A 53 22.69 -15.69 -6.49
N GLY A 54 23.80 -15.65 -7.23
CA GLY A 54 23.79 -15.59 -8.70
C GLY A 54 22.92 -16.68 -9.36
N PRO A 55 23.12 -17.98 -9.03
CA PRO A 55 22.30 -19.05 -9.60
C PRO A 55 20.82 -18.96 -9.25
N VAL A 56 20.49 -18.52 -8.03
CA VAL A 56 19.08 -18.36 -7.59
C VAL A 56 18.41 -17.22 -8.35
N TYR A 57 19.13 -16.10 -8.54
CA TYR A 57 18.66 -14.94 -9.28
C TYR A 57 18.38 -15.28 -10.75
N GLU A 58 19.34 -15.89 -11.44
CA GLU A 58 19.22 -16.26 -12.86
C GLU A 58 18.21 -17.40 -13.09
N GLY A 59 18.12 -18.35 -12.14
CA GLY A 59 17.13 -19.42 -12.17
C GLY A 59 15.70 -18.86 -12.20
N ARG A 60 15.38 -17.89 -11.33
CA ARG A 60 14.07 -17.22 -11.33
C ARG A 60 13.79 -16.47 -12.63
N LYS A 61 14.77 -15.75 -13.18
CA LYS A 61 14.61 -15.04 -14.46
C LYS A 61 14.27 -16.03 -15.58
N THR A 62 14.96 -17.16 -15.60
CA THR A 62 14.72 -18.24 -16.55
C THR A 62 13.33 -18.86 -16.36
N ASP A 63 12.95 -19.19 -15.14
CA ASP A 63 11.63 -19.74 -14.81
C ASP A 63 10.50 -18.78 -15.20
N GLY A 64 10.68 -17.48 -14.97
CA GLY A 64 9.75 -16.44 -15.41
C GLY A 64 9.58 -16.44 -16.93
N ALA A 65 10.68 -16.44 -17.68
CA ALA A 65 10.63 -16.50 -19.14
C ALA A 65 9.94 -17.78 -19.66
N VAL A 66 10.23 -18.93 -19.04
CA VAL A 66 9.57 -20.21 -19.36
C VAL A 66 8.07 -20.15 -19.05
N GLN A 67 7.70 -19.52 -17.93
CA GLN A 67 6.30 -19.35 -17.54
C GLN A 67 5.55 -18.46 -18.53
N ASP A 68 6.13 -17.34 -18.94
CA ASP A 68 5.52 -16.44 -19.92
C ASP A 68 5.33 -17.14 -21.27
N LEU A 69 6.31 -17.94 -21.71
CA LEU A 69 6.20 -18.79 -22.90
C LEU A 69 5.06 -19.82 -22.77
N ASN A 70 4.92 -20.46 -21.61
CA ASN A 70 3.85 -21.42 -21.35
C ASN A 70 2.48 -20.74 -21.37
N VAL A 71 2.34 -19.57 -20.76
CA VAL A 71 1.11 -18.76 -20.82
C VAL A 71 0.79 -18.45 -22.27
N LEU A 72 1.77 -17.97 -23.03
CA LEU A 72 1.59 -17.63 -24.44
C LEU A 72 1.14 -18.81 -25.29
N TYR A 73 1.78 -19.97 -25.10
CA TYR A 73 1.39 -21.22 -25.74
C TYR A 73 -0.06 -21.59 -25.41
N VAL A 74 -0.44 -21.54 -24.13
CA VAL A 74 -1.80 -21.88 -23.72
C VAL A 74 -2.80 -20.90 -24.33
N VAL A 75 -2.62 -19.58 -24.20
CA VAL A 75 -3.62 -18.62 -24.70
C VAL A 75 -3.72 -18.63 -26.23
N SER A 76 -2.63 -18.97 -26.93
CA SER A 76 -2.62 -19.04 -28.40
C SER A 76 -3.18 -20.35 -28.96
N THR A 77 -3.41 -21.37 -28.12
CA THR A 77 -3.93 -22.68 -28.55
C THR A 77 -5.37 -22.95 -28.09
N ARG A 78 -6.02 -21.98 -27.45
CA ARG A 78 -7.39 -22.11 -26.91
C ARG A 78 -8.51 -21.86 -27.92
N ALA A 79 -8.20 -21.11 -28.98
CA ALA A 79 -9.17 -20.76 -30.01
C ALA A 79 -9.48 -21.95 -30.92
N ARG A 80 -10.78 -22.19 -31.18
CA ARG A 80 -11.25 -23.17 -32.16
C ARG A 80 -11.45 -22.58 -33.55
N HIS A 81 -11.93 -21.33 -33.61
CA HIS A 81 -12.26 -20.68 -34.88
C HIS A 81 -11.49 -19.39 -35.08
N GLU A 82 -11.46 -18.51 -34.07
CA GLU A 82 -10.81 -17.19 -34.20
C GLU A 82 -9.94 -16.87 -32.97
N LEU A 83 -8.75 -16.34 -33.25
CA LEU A 83 -7.78 -15.90 -32.26
C LEU A 83 -7.39 -14.45 -32.55
N TYR A 84 -7.63 -13.57 -31.57
CA TYR A 84 -7.21 -12.18 -31.62
C TYR A 84 -6.15 -11.96 -30.55
N ASN A 85 -4.92 -11.64 -30.95
CA ASN A 85 -3.86 -11.22 -30.04
C ASN A 85 -3.66 -9.72 -30.19
N LEU A 86 -4.26 -8.94 -29.29
CA LEU A 86 -4.15 -7.49 -29.25
C LEU A 86 -2.95 -7.12 -28.36
N VAL A 87 -1.84 -6.74 -28.99
CA VAL A 87 -0.58 -6.47 -28.31
C VAL A 87 -0.37 -4.96 -28.15
N ILE A 88 -0.40 -4.50 -26.91
CA ILE A 88 -0.24 -3.09 -26.54
C ILE A 88 1.19 -2.89 -26.03
N ARG A 89 2.03 -2.30 -26.88
CA ARG A 89 3.43 -1.99 -26.56
C ARG A 89 3.58 -0.51 -26.19
N LYS A 90 4.54 -0.21 -25.32
CA LYS A 90 4.94 1.17 -25.06
C LYS A 90 5.81 1.66 -26.22
N ALA A 91 5.63 2.91 -26.62
CA ALA A 91 6.50 3.53 -27.61
C ALA A 91 7.95 3.54 -27.08
N ARG A 92 8.83 2.75 -27.70
CA ARG A 92 10.25 2.69 -27.33
C ARG A 92 11.00 3.81 -28.05
N LYS A 93 11.72 4.65 -27.31
CA LYS A 93 12.58 5.71 -27.88
C LYS A 93 13.88 5.19 -28.52
N LYS A 94 14.27 3.95 -28.16
CA LYS A 94 15.46 3.24 -28.63
C LYS A 94 15.12 1.77 -28.78
N GLU A 95 15.80 1.07 -29.67
CA GLU A 95 15.70 -0.39 -29.77
C GLU A 95 16.10 -1.04 -28.43
N ALA A 96 15.36 -2.08 -28.04
CA ALA A 96 15.67 -2.82 -26.83
C ALA A 96 16.95 -3.64 -27.05
N LYS A 97 17.80 -3.72 -26.02
CA LYS A 97 19.03 -4.52 -26.07
C LYS A 97 18.75 -6.03 -26.17
N GLU A 98 17.60 -6.46 -25.67
CA GLU A 98 17.14 -7.84 -25.69
C GLU A 98 15.71 -7.87 -26.25
N ALA A 99 15.42 -8.87 -27.09
CA ALA A 99 14.07 -9.09 -27.60
C ALA A 99 13.16 -9.55 -26.44
N LYS A 100 12.01 -8.91 -26.29
CA LYS A 100 10.99 -9.33 -25.32
C LYS A 100 10.05 -10.35 -25.94
N LEU A 101 9.36 -11.12 -25.10
CA LEU A 101 8.41 -12.12 -25.56
C LEU A 101 7.33 -11.55 -26.50
N LEU A 102 6.80 -10.37 -26.18
CA LEU A 102 5.77 -9.76 -27.03
C LEU A 102 6.31 -9.29 -28.38
N ASP A 103 7.64 -9.12 -28.53
CA ASP A 103 8.26 -8.64 -29.77
C ASP A 103 8.10 -9.63 -30.92
N ILE A 104 7.73 -10.89 -30.66
CA ILE A 104 7.46 -11.90 -31.69
C ILE A 104 6.25 -11.55 -32.57
N PHE A 105 5.35 -10.70 -32.07
CA PHE A 105 4.11 -10.37 -32.76
C PHE A 105 4.34 -9.25 -33.78
N GLU A 106 3.69 -9.40 -34.92
CA GLU A 106 3.61 -8.38 -35.96
C GLU A 106 2.14 -8.18 -36.32
N ASN A 107 1.81 -7.03 -36.94
CA ASN A 107 0.47 -6.81 -37.47
C ASN A 107 0.24 -7.78 -38.62
N ARG A 108 -0.52 -8.84 -38.35
CA ARG A 108 -0.75 -9.90 -39.30
C ARG A 108 -2.14 -10.50 -39.11
N GLU A 109 -2.82 -10.67 -40.22
CA GLU A 109 -4.08 -11.44 -40.30
C GLU A 109 -3.81 -12.69 -41.13
N LEU A 110 -4.25 -13.84 -40.63
CA LEU A 110 -4.09 -15.13 -41.28
C LEU A 110 -5.41 -15.91 -41.24
N GLY A 111 -5.64 -16.70 -42.28
CA GLY A 111 -6.87 -17.47 -42.43
C GLY A 111 -7.89 -16.75 -43.31
N LYS A 112 -9.12 -17.27 -43.31
CA LYS A 112 -10.26 -16.68 -44.02
C LYS A 112 -11.49 -16.80 -43.12
N PRO A 113 -12.37 -15.80 -43.09
CA PRO A 113 -13.64 -15.90 -42.38
C PRO A 113 -14.41 -17.13 -42.87
N ALA A 114 -14.83 -17.98 -41.93
CA ALA A 114 -15.71 -19.11 -42.21
C ALA A 114 -17.08 -18.83 -41.61
N ALA A 115 -18.15 -19.10 -42.35
CA ALA A 115 -19.50 -18.98 -41.82
C ALA A 115 -19.69 -19.98 -40.68
N HIS A 116 -19.79 -19.48 -39.45
CA HIS A 116 -20.03 -20.29 -38.26
C HIS A 116 -21.47 -20.13 -37.79
N LYS A 117 -22.18 -21.25 -37.59
CA LYS A 117 -23.44 -21.26 -36.84
C LYS A 117 -23.11 -21.36 -35.35
N PRO A 118 -23.41 -20.34 -34.54
CA PRO A 118 -23.11 -20.40 -33.12
C PRO A 118 -23.90 -21.54 -32.46
N GLU A 119 -23.21 -22.45 -31.78
CA GLU A 119 -23.87 -23.39 -30.88
C GLU A 119 -24.48 -22.61 -29.71
N ARG A 120 -25.76 -22.87 -29.41
CA ARG A 120 -26.47 -22.25 -28.29
C ARG A 120 -25.80 -22.67 -26.98
N ARG A 121 -25.03 -21.76 -26.37
CA ARG A 121 -24.57 -21.90 -24.98
C ARG A 121 -25.59 -21.29 -24.04
N GLU A 122 -25.87 -21.98 -22.94
CA GLU A 122 -26.60 -21.34 -21.85
C GLU A 122 -25.76 -20.18 -21.29
N PRO A 123 -26.37 -19.02 -21.02
CA PRO A 123 -25.65 -17.92 -20.39
C PRO A 123 -25.12 -18.38 -19.04
N SER A 124 -23.81 -18.23 -18.82
CA SER A 124 -23.25 -18.33 -17.47
C SER A 124 -23.89 -17.26 -16.60
N ALA A 125 -24.28 -17.63 -15.37
CA ALA A 125 -24.81 -16.68 -14.40
C ALA A 125 -23.85 -15.47 -14.27
N PRO A 126 -24.38 -14.25 -14.11
CA PRO A 126 -23.55 -13.06 -13.93
C PRO A 126 -22.59 -13.27 -12.76
N VAL A 127 -21.31 -13.02 -13.00
CA VAL A 127 -20.30 -13.02 -11.93
C VAL A 127 -20.64 -11.85 -11.01
N VAL A 128 -21.05 -12.17 -9.78
CA VAL A 128 -21.19 -11.16 -8.73
C VAL A 128 -19.79 -10.71 -8.37
N VAL A 129 -19.38 -9.56 -8.88
CA VAL A 129 -18.17 -8.88 -8.42
C VAL A 129 -18.47 -8.36 -7.03
N VAL A 130 -18.04 -9.09 -6.00
CA VAL A 130 -18.07 -8.60 -4.63
C VAL A 130 -17.09 -7.44 -4.57
N SER A 131 -17.62 -6.22 -4.47
CA SER A 131 -16.80 -5.05 -4.19
C SER A 131 -16.22 -5.25 -2.79
N ALA A 132 -14.94 -5.63 -2.71
CA ALA A 132 -14.24 -5.58 -1.45
C ALA A 132 -14.20 -4.11 -1.00
N PRO A 133 -14.49 -3.80 0.28
CA PRO A 133 -14.28 -2.44 0.78
C PRO A 133 -12.84 -2.06 0.46
N GLY A 134 -12.67 -0.98 -0.30
CA GLY A 134 -11.37 -0.56 -0.80
C GLY A 134 -10.40 -0.49 0.36
N ARG A 135 -9.43 -1.41 0.39
CA ARG A 135 -8.23 -1.17 1.20
C ARG A 135 -7.59 0.07 0.58
N PRO A 136 -7.30 1.13 1.35
CA PRO A 136 -6.54 2.25 0.83
C PRO A 136 -5.29 1.69 0.17
N GLU A 137 -5.02 2.09 -1.08
CA GLU A 137 -3.76 1.77 -1.73
C GLU A 137 -2.64 2.23 -0.79
N GLN A 138 -1.91 1.28 -0.21
CA GLN A 138 -0.62 1.57 0.39
C GLN A 138 0.24 2.12 -0.76
N ARG A 139 0.32 3.44 -0.86
CA ARG A 139 1.29 4.12 -1.70
C ARG A 139 2.65 3.81 -1.10
N PHE A 140 3.31 2.79 -1.64
CA PHE A 140 4.73 2.56 -1.42
C PHE A 140 5.48 3.74 -2.03
N ASP A 141 5.73 4.77 -1.23
CA ASP A 141 6.64 5.84 -1.61
C ASP A 141 8.02 5.23 -1.86
N THR A 142 8.59 5.55 -3.02
CA THR A 142 9.76 4.93 -3.63
C THR A 142 11.07 5.28 -2.90
N LEU A 143 11.22 4.81 -1.67
CA LEU A 143 12.51 4.67 -0.99
C LEU A 143 12.62 3.20 -0.63
N LYS A 144 13.67 2.51 -1.14
CA LYS A 144 13.95 1.09 -0.87
C LYS A 144 13.79 0.83 0.63
N PRO A 145 12.67 0.26 1.09
CA PRO A 145 12.37 0.26 2.49
C PRO A 145 13.30 -0.75 3.16
N THR A 146 14.12 -0.26 4.07
CA THR A 146 14.97 -1.11 4.91
C THR A 146 14.09 -1.77 5.97
N TYR A 147 14.57 -2.85 6.59
CA TYR A 147 13.93 -3.39 7.78
C TYR A 147 13.65 -2.28 8.81
N ALA A 148 14.60 -1.36 8.97
CA ALA A 148 14.46 -0.19 9.83
C ALA A 148 13.30 0.71 9.42
N SER A 149 13.10 1.02 8.13
CA SER A 149 11.98 1.87 7.72
C SER A 149 10.61 1.19 7.87
N TYR A 150 10.51 -0.12 7.64
CA TYR A 150 9.28 -0.86 7.90
C TYR A 150 8.97 -0.92 9.40
N PHE A 151 10.00 -1.16 10.21
CA PHE A 151 9.88 -1.17 11.65
C PHE A 151 9.48 0.21 12.18
N GLU A 152 10.12 1.29 11.73
CA GLU A 152 9.78 2.67 12.09
C GLU A 152 8.36 3.05 11.67
N THR A 153 7.91 2.61 10.49
CA THR A 153 6.54 2.83 10.02
C THR A 153 5.53 2.11 10.91
N ALA A 154 5.77 0.83 11.19
CA ALA A 154 4.89 0.03 12.04
C ALA A 154 4.89 0.51 13.50
N GLU A 155 6.04 0.97 14.01
CA GLU A 155 6.14 1.58 15.35
C GLU A 155 5.33 2.89 15.41
N GLY A 156 5.42 3.71 14.35
CA GLY A 156 4.57 4.89 14.18
C GLY A 156 3.09 4.54 14.19
N GLU A 157 2.66 3.60 13.35
CA GLU A 157 1.26 3.16 13.28
C GLU A 157 0.74 2.65 14.63
N LEU A 158 1.55 1.89 15.38
CA LEU A 158 1.22 1.48 16.74
C LEU A 158 1.01 2.69 17.66
N VAL A 159 1.90 3.67 17.62
CA VAL A 159 1.77 4.91 18.41
C VAL A 159 0.49 5.67 18.06
N HIS A 160 0.17 5.83 16.78
CA HIS A 160 -1.09 6.46 16.34
C HIS A 160 -2.30 5.66 16.85
N ALA A 161 -2.30 4.34 16.69
CA ALA A 161 -3.38 3.48 17.16
C ALA A 161 -3.60 3.60 18.67
N MET A 162 -2.53 3.60 19.46
CA MET A 162 -2.61 3.81 20.91
C MET A 162 -3.21 5.18 21.26
N LEU A 163 -2.74 6.27 20.61
CA LEU A 163 -3.26 7.62 20.85
C LEU A 163 -4.73 7.76 20.44
N SER A 164 -5.16 7.08 19.38
CA SER A 164 -6.54 7.08 18.90
C SER A 164 -7.53 6.45 19.90
N GLY A 165 -7.06 5.55 20.77
CA GLY A 165 -7.88 4.92 21.81
C GLY A 165 -8.34 5.88 22.91
N PHE A 166 -7.72 7.06 23.04
CA PHE A 166 -7.97 7.99 24.15
C PHE A 166 -8.66 9.25 23.68
N LYS A 167 -9.98 9.37 23.82
CA LYS A 167 -10.65 10.66 23.60
C LYS A 167 -10.15 11.73 24.59
N GLU A 168 -10.07 11.33 25.85
CA GLU A 168 -9.52 12.10 26.97
C GLU A 168 -8.46 11.26 27.69
N LEU A 169 -7.52 11.89 28.40
CA LEU A 169 -6.52 11.14 29.15
C LEU A 169 -7.13 10.44 30.36
N PRO A 170 -6.86 9.13 30.55
CA PRO A 170 -7.31 8.42 31.73
C PRO A 170 -6.55 8.90 32.98
N ALA A 171 -7.23 8.83 34.14
CA ALA A 171 -6.62 9.19 35.43
C ALA A 171 -5.37 8.36 35.75
N ALA A 172 -5.36 7.07 35.35
CA ALA A 172 -4.24 6.17 35.45
C ALA A 172 -3.58 5.96 34.07
N LEU A 173 -2.80 6.94 33.63
CA LEU A 173 -2.22 6.98 32.29
C LEU A 173 -1.28 5.81 31.98
N GLU A 174 -0.34 5.50 32.88
CA GLU A 174 0.66 4.47 32.64
C GLU A 174 0.06 3.05 32.53
N PRO A 175 -0.86 2.62 33.42
CA PRO A 175 -1.59 1.36 33.22
C PRO A 175 -2.36 1.30 31.91
N ALA A 176 -3.07 2.38 31.54
CA ALA A 176 -3.86 2.42 30.31
C ALA A 176 -2.99 2.32 29.04
N LEU A 177 -1.81 2.94 29.03
CA LEU A 177 -0.86 2.81 27.93
C LEU A 177 -0.28 1.39 27.84
N ASN A 178 -0.03 0.74 28.98
CA ASN A 178 0.42 -0.66 28.99
C ASN A 178 -0.64 -1.60 28.43
N GLU A 179 -1.90 -1.43 28.85
CA GLU A 179 -3.03 -2.22 28.35
C GLU A 179 -3.23 -2.02 26.84
N ALA A 180 -3.21 -0.77 26.37
CA ALA A 180 -3.30 -0.47 24.93
C ALA A 180 -2.14 -1.09 24.13
N PHE A 181 -0.92 -1.12 24.70
CA PHE A 181 0.21 -1.79 24.06
C PHE A 181 -0.01 -3.32 24.00
N ASP A 182 -0.48 -3.92 25.09
CA ASP A 182 -0.77 -5.36 25.15
C ASP A 182 -1.85 -5.80 24.15
N GLU A 183 -2.87 -4.98 23.96
CA GLU A 183 -3.96 -5.23 23.02
C GLU A 183 -3.51 -5.05 21.55
N LEU A 184 -2.80 -3.97 21.25
CA LEU A 184 -2.54 -3.55 19.87
C LEU A 184 -1.24 -4.13 19.29
N ALA A 185 -0.16 -4.23 20.08
CA ALA A 185 1.15 -4.68 19.58
C ALA A 185 1.12 -6.07 18.91
N PRO A 186 0.34 -7.08 19.38
CA PRO A 186 0.23 -8.38 18.71
C PRO A 186 -0.35 -8.30 17.29
N GLY A 187 -1.05 -7.22 16.93
CA GLY A 187 -1.61 -7.01 15.59
C GLY A 187 -0.57 -6.62 14.53
N TYR A 188 0.68 -6.35 14.93
CA TYR A 188 1.76 -5.92 14.05
C TYR A 188 2.79 -7.04 13.84
N PRO A 189 3.48 -7.08 12.69
CA PRO A 189 4.43 -8.14 12.35
C PRO A 189 5.79 -8.02 13.06
N PHE A 190 5.93 -7.09 14.02
CA PHE A 190 7.18 -6.79 14.71
C PHE A 190 7.02 -6.86 16.22
N LYS A 191 8.10 -7.23 16.90
CA LYS A 191 8.19 -7.11 18.36
C LYS A 191 8.73 -5.71 18.70
N PHE A 192 7.88 -4.87 19.28
CA PHE A 192 8.28 -3.53 19.71
C PHE A 192 8.87 -3.53 21.12
N ASP A 193 9.74 -2.56 21.38
CA ASP A 193 10.22 -2.30 22.73
C ASP A 193 9.15 -1.53 23.52
N ARG A 194 8.50 -2.22 24.44
CA ARG A 194 7.48 -1.63 25.33
C ARG A 194 8.03 -0.43 26.10
N ALA A 195 9.22 -0.54 26.67
CA ALA A 195 9.78 0.51 27.52
C ALA A 195 10.02 1.78 26.72
N LYS A 196 10.46 1.63 25.46
CA LYS A 196 10.61 2.74 24.52
C LYS A 196 9.25 3.36 24.16
N VAL A 197 8.30 2.56 23.67
CA VAL A 197 7.01 3.07 23.15
C VAL A 197 6.14 3.65 24.27
N VAL A 198 5.88 2.87 25.33
CA VAL A 198 5.06 3.31 26.47
C VAL A 198 5.76 4.43 27.22
N GLY A 199 7.08 4.34 27.43
CA GLY A 199 7.86 5.39 28.09
C GLY A 199 7.85 6.72 27.33
N GLY A 200 8.01 6.67 26.01
CA GLY A 200 7.94 7.85 25.13
C GLY A 200 6.56 8.50 25.16
N LEU A 201 5.49 7.72 25.00
CA LEU A 201 4.11 8.19 25.11
C LEU A 201 3.81 8.78 26.48
N LEU A 202 4.24 8.13 27.56
CA LEU A 202 4.03 8.62 28.92
C LEU A 202 4.76 9.95 29.16
N ALA A 203 5.99 10.08 28.67
CA ALA A 203 6.75 11.32 28.78
C ALA A 203 6.11 12.46 27.98
N PHE A 204 5.65 12.16 26.76
CA PHE A 204 4.94 13.12 25.91
C PHE A 204 3.62 13.57 26.54
N LEU A 205 2.74 12.64 26.92
CA LEU A 205 1.41 12.96 27.44
C LEU A 205 1.42 13.58 28.84
N LYS A 206 2.52 13.48 29.59
CA LYS A 206 2.73 14.23 30.85
C LYS A 206 3.13 15.69 30.62
N ASN A 207 3.55 16.06 29.41
CA ASN A 207 3.80 17.46 29.06
C ASN A 207 2.46 18.22 29.06
N PRO A 208 2.34 19.36 29.77
CA PRO A 208 1.11 20.15 29.80
C PRO A 208 0.55 20.52 28.42
N GLU A 209 1.41 20.83 27.44
CA GLU A 209 0.97 21.18 26.08
C GLU A 209 0.33 19.98 25.37
N ALA A 210 0.91 18.78 25.52
CA ALA A 210 0.37 17.56 24.95
C ALA A 210 -0.90 17.12 25.69
N ALA A 211 -0.92 17.20 27.02
CA ALA A 211 -2.09 16.89 27.83
C ALA A 211 -3.30 17.76 27.45
N ALA A 212 -3.07 19.03 27.11
CA ALA A 212 -4.13 19.95 26.68
C ALA A 212 -4.84 19.49 25.38
N LEU A 213 -4.18 18.70 24.52
CA LEU A 213 -4.77 18.13 23.29
C LEU A 213 -5.83 17.04 23.56
N PHE A 214 -5.85 16.55 24.80
CA PHE A 214 -6.77 15.51 25.28
C PHE A 214 -7.68 16.02 26.40
N ALA A 215 -7.61 17.31 26.74
CA ALA A 215 -8.46 17.90 27.76
C ALA A 215 -9.87 18.16 27.22
N ALA A 216 -10.87 17.74 27.99
CA ALA A 216 -12.24 18.16 27.78
C ALA A 216 -12.38 19.68 27.98
N ALA A 217 -13.16 20.32 27.12
CA ALA A 217 -13.56 21.71 27.28
C ALA A 217 -15.07 21.85 27.03
N PRO A 218 -15.76 22.79 27.70
CA PRO A 218 -17.20 22.99 27.50
C PRO A 218 -17.52 23.26 26.02
N GLY A 219 -18.35 22.40 25.42
CA GLY A 219 -18.76 22.54 24.02
C GLY A 219 -17.72 22.09 22.98
N ARG A 220 -16.58 21.53 23.40
CA ARG A 220 -15.59 20.95 22.49
C ARG A 220 -16.07 19.58 21.98
N GLU A 221 -16.08 19.44 20.67
CA GLU A 221 -16.20 18.13 20.02
C GLU A 221 -14.82 17.64 19.59
N THR A 222 -14.47 16.41 19.95
CA THR A 222 -13.21 15.77 19.58
C THR A 222 -13.51 14.65 18.61
N LEU A 223 -12.98 14.79 17.39
CA LEU A 223 -12.97 13.74 16.38
C LEU A 223 -11.60 13.07 16.35
N ILE A 224 -11.57 11.76 16.20
CA ILE A 224 -10.37 10.94 16.25
C ILE A 224 -10.33 10.10 14.98
N GLU A 225 -9.17 10.04 14.32
CA GLU A 225 -8.98 9.31 13.06
C GLU A 225 -10.05 9.67 12.02
N ALA A 226 -10.36 10.97 11.94
CA ALA A 226 -11.50 11.48 11.22
C ALA A 226 -11.18 11.67 9.73
N GLU A 227 -12.10 11.21 8.89
CA GLU A 227 -11.97 11.30 7.44
C GLU A 227 -12.70 12.54 6.89
N PHE A 228 -12.01 13.30 6.06
CA PHE A 228 -12.52 14.46 5.35
C PHE A 228 -12.28 14.31 3.86
N ILE A 229 -13.14 14.93 3.05
CA ILE A 229 -13.03 14.91 1.60
C ILE A 229 -12.79 16.34 1.12
N ASP A 230 -11.81 16.54 0.24
CA ASP A 230 -11.60 17.84 -0.41
C ASP A 230 -12.54 18.04 -1.61
N ARG A 231 -12.47 19.23 -2.23
CA ARG A 231 -13.29 19.53 -3.42
C ARG A 231 -13.01 18.65 -4.63
N SER A 232 -11.87 17.95 -4.66
CA SER A 232 -11.52 17.02 -5.75
C SER A 232 -12.07 15.60 -5.52
N GLY A 233 -12.65 15.33 -4.35
CA GLY A 233 -13.08 13.99 -3.95
C GLY A 233 -11.96 13.17 -3.31
N SER A 234 -10.81 13.78 -3.00
CA SER A 234 -9.69 13.08 -2.35
C SER A 234 -9.98 12.96 -0.85
N LEU A 235 -9.80 11.75 -0.31
CA LEU A 235 -9.99 11.43 1.10
C LEU A 235 -8.72 11.75 1.90
N PHE A 236 -8.87 12.42 3.03
CA PHE A 236 -7.81 12.76 3.97
C PHE A 236 -8.21 12.31 5.37
N ARG A 237 -7.31 11.64 6.06
CA ARG A 237 -7.52 11.20 7.44
C ARG A 237 -6.64 12.03 8.37
N MET A 238 -7.26 12.60 9.39
CA MET A 238 -6.61 13.43 10.39
C MET A 238 -6.67 12.70 11.74
N ASP A 239 -5.54 12.58 12.43
CA ASP A 239 -5.47 11.80 13.68
C ASP A 239 -6.42 12.34 14.75
N ARG A 240 -6.48 13.67 14.89
CA ARG A 240 -7.36 14.32 15.84
C ARG A 240 -7.80 15.70 15.36
N VAL A 241 -9.08 16.00 15.53
CA VAL A 241 -9.65 17.33 15.26
C VAL A 241 -10.43 17.79 16.48
N LEU A 242 -10.05 18.94 17.02
CA LEU A 242 -10.73 19.61 18.12
C LEU A 242 -11.61 20.72 17.52
N VAL A 243 -12.92 20.56 17.63
CA VAL A 243 -13.90 21.53 17.17
C VAL A 243 -14.40 22.31 18.38
N ASP A 244 -13.87 23.52 18.56
CA ASP A 244 -14.28 24.46 19.59
C ASP A 244 -15.33 25.43 19.04
N ALA A 245 -15.91 26.27 19.91
CA ALA A 245 -16.90 27.27 19.51
C ALA A 245 -16.35 28.24 18.45
N ASP A 246 -15.15 28.77 18.69
CA ASP A 246 -14.56 29.87 17.90
C ASP A 246 -13.51 29.41 16.88
N SER A 247 -13.03 28.16 16.97
CA SER A 247 -11.97 27.66 16.09
C SER A 247 -12.00 26.14 15.96
N VAL A 248 -11.28 25.63 14.96
CA VAL A 248 -11.04 24.20 14.77
C VAL A 248 -9.55 23.94 14.70
N THR A 249 -9.07 22.96 15.45
CA THR A 249 -7.64 22.62 15.50
C THR A 249 -7.45 21.18 15.05
N VAL A 250 -6.68 20.98 13.99
CA VAL A 250 -6.20 19.64 13.59
C VAL A 250 -4.86 19.36 14.24
N ILE A 251 -4.70 18.13 14.74
CA ILE A 251 -3.47 17.61 15.29
C ILE A 251 -3.06 16.38 14.49
N ASP A 252 -1.81 16.37 14.07
CA ASP A 252 -1.17 15.26 13.38
C ASP A 252 0.05 14.83 14.20
N PHE A 253 0.02 13.60 14.70
CA PHE A 253 1.09 13.03 15.51
C PHE A 253 2.21 12.54 14.58
N LYS A 254 3.45 12.67 15.06
CA LYS A 254 4.63 12.24 14.33
C LYS A 254 5.60 11.54 15.27
N THR A 255 6.08 10.38 14.85
CA THR A 255 7.22 9.69 15.44
C THR A 255 8.49 10.01 14.63
N GLY A 256 9.65 9.89 15.27
CA GLY A 256 10.95 10.13 14.69
C GLY A 256 11.39 11.60 14.69
N ARG A 257 12.24 11.95 13.72
CA ARG A 257 12.91 13.26 13.65
C ARG A 257 11.98 14.36 13.15
N GLU A 258 12.21 15.58 13.63
CA GLU A 258 11.51 16.77 13.17
C GLU A 258 11.77 17.01 11.69
N ASN A 259 10.70 17.21 10.91
CA ASN A 259 10.80 17.52 9.49
C ASN A 259 9.61 18.37 9.04
N THR A 260 9.50 19.57 9.59
CA THR A 260 8.39 20.50 9.34
C THR A 260 8.22 20.83 7.85
N ALA A 261 9.32 20.90 7.09
CA ALA A 261 9.28 21.19 5.64
C ALA A 261 8.55 20.09 4.84
N LYS A 262 8.68 18.81 5.24
CA LYS A 262 7.96 17.69 4.62
C LYS A 262 6.46 17.81 4.82
N TYR A 263 6.03 18.28 5.99
CA TYR A 263 4.61 18.29 6.38
C TYR A 263 3.89 19.60 6.05
N ALA A 264 4.60 20.66 5.67
CA ALA A 264 4.01 21.97 5.39
C ALA A 264 2.88 21.93 4.36
N ALA A 265 3.07 21.22 3.24
CA ALA A 265 2.04 21.08 2.20
C ALA A 265 0.81 20.31 2.69
N GLN A 266 1.01 19.25 3.47
CA GLN A 266 -0.06 18.45 4.06
C GLN A 266 -0.88 19.28 5.06
N MET A 267 -0.21 19.99 5.96
CA MET A 267 -0.87 20.82 6.97
C MET A 267 -1.66 21.96 6.34
N LYS A 268 -1.13 22.59 5.27
CA LYS A 268 -1.87 23.60 4.50
C LYS A 268 -3.15 23.05 3.88
N ASN A 269 -3.11 21.82 3.37
CA ASN A 269 -4.30 21.16 2.84
C ASN A 269 -5.31 20.88 3.96
N TYR A 270 -4.85 20.38 5.12
CA TYR A 270 -5.73 20.12 6.27
C TYR A 270 -6.42 21.40 6.74
N LEU A 271 -5.65 22.49 6.90
CA LEU A 271 -6.18 23.81 7.26
C LEU A 271 -7.27 24.28 6.29
N THR A 272 -7.03 24.12 4.98
CA THR A 272 -8.00 24.51 3.94
C THR A 272 -9.29 23.69 4.07
N ILE A 273 -9.16 22.37 4.23
CA ILE A 273 -10.31 21.46 4.34
C ILE A 273 -11.15 21.78 5.58
N ILE A 274 -10.55 21.84 6.77
CA ILE A 274 -11.31 22.04 8.01
C ILE A 274 -11.89 23.45 8.12
N ALA A 275 -11.20 24.48 7.60
CA ALA A 275 -11.74 25.84 7.55
C ALA A 275 -13.01 25.90 6.70
N GLU A 276 -13.04 25.18 5.57
CA GLU A 276 -14.22 25.10 4.70
C GLU A 276 -15.36 24.28 5.33
N VAL A 277 -15.05 23.13 5.91
CA VAL A 277 -16.06 22.22 6.50
C VAL A 277 -16.78 22.86 7.68
N TYR A 278 -16.04 23.56 8.55
CA TYR A 278 -16.61 24.13 9.78
C TYR A 278 -16.93 25.62 9.68
N ASN A 279 -16.50 26.30 8.62
CA ASN A 279 -16.62 27.75 8.44
C ASN A 279 -16.10 28.54 9.67
N LYS A 280 -14.92 28.15 10.15
CA LYS A 280 -14.26 28.68 11.36
C LYS A 280 -12.76 28.87 11.12
N PRO A 281 -12.08 29.74 11.90
CA PRO A 281 -10.62 29.78 11.95
C PRO A 281 -10.03 28.39 12.21
N ALA A 282 -9.08 28.00 11.38
CA ALA A 282 -8.42 26.70 11.43
C ALA A 282 -6.99 26.83 11.94
N ASN A 283 -6.58 25.95 12.86
CA ASN A 283 -5.22 25.81 13.35
C ASN A 283 -4.71 24.39 13.07
N ALA A 284 -3.41 24.23 12.79
CA ALA A 284 -2.80 22.93 12.60
C ALA A 284 -1.58 22.78 13.51
N LEU A 285 -1.49 21.64 14.19
CA LEU A 285 -0.43 21.30 15.12
C LEU A 285 0.24 19.99 14.69
N LEU A 286 1.58 20.02 14.63
CA LEU A 286 2.41 18.82 14.51
C LEU A 286 2.92 18.45 15.90
N ALA A 287 2.52 17.27 16.38
CA ALA A 287 2.88 16.75 17.69
C ALA A 287 3.95 15.66 17.54
N TYR A 288 5.22 16.01 17.81
CA TYR A 288 6.35 15.08 17.76
C TYR A 288 6.49 14.33 19.08
N VAL A 289 6.05 13.08 19.10
CA VAL A 289 6.00 12.24 20.30
C VAL A 289 7.41 11.99 20.85
N ASP A 290 8.33 11.54 20.00
CA ASP A 290 9.70 11.20 20.40
C ASP A 290 10.54 12.42 20.82
N LEU A 291 10.17 13.61 20.33
CA LEU A 291 10.86 14.87 20.66
C LEU A 291 10.20 15.62 21.80
N ASN A 292 9.08 15.12 22.32
CA ASN A 292 8.25 15.76 23.32
C ASN A 292 7.95 17.25 22.98
N LYS A 293 7.57 17.51 21.73
CA LYS A 293 7.46 18.86 21.18
C LYS A 293 6.20 19.01 20.32
N ILE A 294 5.55 20.16 20.43
CA ILE A 294 4.43 20.54 19.56
C ILE A 294 4.84 21.79 18.77
N VAL A 295 4.55 21.81 17.48
CA VAL A 295 4.84 22.92 16.57
C VAL A 295 3.58 23.32 15.85
N THR A 296 3.29 24.62 15.84
CA THR A 296 2.23 25.18 14.98
C THR A 296 2.68 25.11 13.53
N ALA A 297 1.88 24.48 12.69
CA ALA A 297 2.09 24.43 11.25
C ALA A 297 1.11 25.39 10.58
N GLY A 298 1.62 26.49 10.02
CA GLY A 298 0.84 27.55 9.37
C GLY A 298 1.50 28.01 8.07
#